data_AF-A0A6M3KQW9-F1
#
_entry.id   AF-A0A6M3KQW9-F1
#
_cell.length_a   1.000
_cell.length_b   1.000
_cell.length_c   1.000
_cell.angle_alpha   90.00
_cell.angle_beta   90.00
_cell.angle_gamma   90.00
#
_symmetry.space_group_name_H-M   'P 1'
#
loop_
_entity.id
_entity.type
_entity.pdbx_description
1 polymer ?
#
loop_
_entity_poly.entity_id
_entity_poly.type
_entity_poly.pdbx_seq_one_letter_code
_entity_poly.pdbx_strand_id
1 'polypeptide(L)' 'MRTREERRDEERRYEGDVVYDVWRNGGNPDRVNLDRVQEHFDRGDQSDCAARDELRHQRPPQPEYEYPEESNGGHHEG' A
#
# COMPACT_ATOMS: atom_id res chain seq x y z
N MET A 1 20.48 4.78 -25.45
CA MET A 1 20.83 4.70 -24.02
C MET A 1 20.24 5.93 -23.36
N ARG A 2 19.36 5.78 -22.38
CA ARG A 2 18.97 6.92 -21.52
C ARG A 2 20.17 7.33 -20.68
N THR A 3 20.36 8.62 -20.49
CA THR A 3 21.42 9.17 -19.63
C THR A 3 21.07 8.95 -18.16
N ARG A 4 22.08 9.01 -17.29
CA ARG A 4 21.89 8.92 -15.83
C ARG A 4 20.99 10.03 -15.30
N GLU A 5 21.04 11.21 -15.91
CA GLU A 5 20.20 12.36 -15.55
C GLU A 5 18.74 12.13 -15.93
N GLU A 6 18.46 11.64 -17.14
CA GLU A 6 17.11 11.30 -17.57
C GLU A 6 16.45 10.27 -16.66
N ARG A 7 17.20 9.25 -16.23
CA ARG A 7 16.68 8.25 -15.28
C ARG A 7 16.31 8.89 -13.94
N ARG A 8 17.14 9.80 -13.43
CA ARG A 8 16.92 10.47 -12.14
C ARG A 8 15.74 11.45 -12.19
N ASP A 9 15.49 12.08 -13.33
CA ASP A 9 14.32 12.94 -13.53
C ASP A 9 13.03 12.13 -13.69
N GLU A 10 13.11 10.97 -14.35
CA GLU A 10 12.00 10.01 -14.45
C GLU A 10 11.60 9.46 -13.07
N GLU A 11 12.58 9.08 -12.27
CA GLU A 11 12.42 8.63 -10.88
C GLU A 11 11.74 9.69 -10.01
N ARG A 12 12.21 10.95 -10.05
CA ARG A 12 11.59 12.05 -9.29
C ARG A 12 10.15 12.34 -9.71
N ARG A 13 9.83 12.22 -10.99
CA ARG A 13 8.44 12.37 -11.48
C ARG A 13 7.59 11.22 -10.97
N TYR A 14 8.09 10.00 -11.05
CA TYR A 14 7.42 8.81 -10.55
C TYR A 14 7.09 8.92 -9.06
N GLU A 15 8.08 9.30 -8.23
CA GLU A 15 7.87 9.56 -6.79
C GLU A 15 6.78 10.61 -6.54
N GLY A 16 6.82 11.72 -7.28
CA GLY A 16 5.82 12.79 -7.19
C GLY A 16 4.41 12.31 -7.52
N ASP A 17 4.26 11.50 -8.57
CA ASP A 17 2.99 10.92 -8.98
C ASP A 17 2.43 9.98 -7.90
N VAL A 18 3.28 9.13 -7.30
CA VAL A 18 2.87 8.23 -6.21
C VAL A 18 2.41 9.01 -4.98
N VAL A 19 3.19 10.00 -4.55
CA VAL A 19 2.83 10.85 -3.39
C VAL A 19 1.53 11.59 -3.64
N TYR A 20 1.35 12.15 -4.84
CA TYR A 20 0.12 12.81 -5.25
C TYR A 20 -1.07 11.86 -5.22
N ASP A 21 -0.93 10.65 -5.77
CA ASP A 21 -2.01 9.66 -5.79
C ASP A 21 -2.33 9.14 -4.39
N VAL A 22 -1.35 8.96 -3.50
CA VAL A 22 -1.61 8.62 -2.10
C VAL A 22 -2.44 9.72 -1.42
N TRP A 23 -2.02 10.98 -1.55
CA TRP A 23 -2.74 12.12 -0.97
C TRP A 23 -4.15 12.24 -1.53
N ARG A 24 -4.33 12.16 -2.86
CA ARG A 24 -5.64 12.32 -3.50
C ARG A 24 -6.63 11.22 -3.11
N ASN A 25 -6.13 10.03 -2.77
CA ASN A 25 -6.93 8.89 -2.34
C ASN A 25 -7.12 8.84 -0.80
N GLY A 26 -6.72 9.90 -0.08
CA GLY A 26 -6.94 10.05 1.36
C GLY A 26 -5.89 9.37 2.24
N GLY A 27 -4.76 8.96 1.66
CA GLY A 27 -3.58 8.54 2.43
C GLY A 27 -2.78 9.73 2.95
N ASN A 28 -1.85 9.45 3.84
CA ASN A 28 -0.88 10.41 4.34
C ASN A 28 0.37 10.42 3.42
N PRO A 29 0.64 11.51 2.68
CA PRO A 29 1.82 11.62 1.83
C PRO A 29 3.14 11.54 2.62
N ASP A 30 3.17 12.00 3.87
CA ASP A 30 4.36 11.96 4.74
C ASP A 30 4.69 10.54 5.23
N ARG A 31 3.77 9.58 5.04
CA ARG A 31 3.97 8.17 5.40
C ARG A 31 4.34 7.29 4.20
N VAL A 32 4.53 7.87 3.01
CA VAL A 32 4.97 7.13 1.82
C VAL A 32 6.40 6.64 2.03
N ASN A 33 6.62 5.35 1.85
CA ASN A 33 7.97 4.77 1.91
C ASN A 33 8.66 4.85 0.54
N LEU A 34 9.60 5.78 0.39
CA LEU A 34 10.33 6.00 -0.86
C LEU A 34 11.17 4.79 -1.30
N ASP A 35 11.67 3.96 -0.37
CA ASP A 35 12.43 2.76 -0.73
C ASP A 35 11.55 1.73 -1.45
N ARG A 36 10.28 1.59 -1.05
CA ARG A 36 9.30 0.75 -1.77
C ARG A 36 8.89 1.35 -3.10
N VAL A 37 8.70 2.67 -3.14
CA VAL A 37 8.40 3.38 -4.40
C VAL A 37 9.54 3.18 -5.41
N GLN A 38 10.78 3.25 -4.96
CA GLN A 38 11.96 2.97 -5.76
C GLN A 38 11.98 1.54 -6.30
N GLU A 39 11.62 0.55 -5.47
CA GLU A 39 11.51 -0.84 -5.92
C GLU A 39 10.48 -1.02 -7.05
N HIS A 40 9.31 -0.36 -6.93
CA HIS A 40 8.30 -0.35 -7.98
C HIS A 40 8.80 0.31 -9.27
N PHE A 41 9.52 1.43 -9.15
CA PHE A 41 10.15 2.10 -10.28
C PHE A 41 11.17 1.19 -10.99
N ASP A 42 12.06 0.54 -10.22
CA ASP A 42 13.09 -0.35 -10.76
C ASP A 42 12.49 -1.62 -11.39
N ARG A 43 11.32 -2.08 -10.92
CA ARG A 43 10.54 -3.17 -11.54
C ARG A 43 9.79 -2.72 -12.81
N GLY A 44 9.61 -1.42 -13.01
CA GLY A 44 8.85 -0.85 -14.13
C GLY A 44 7.33 -0.87 -13.91
N ASP A 45 6.88 -0.93 -12.66
CA ASP A 45 5.46 -0.86 -12.32
C ASP A 45 4.92 0.56 -12.52
N GLN A 46 3.63 0.67 -12.82
CA GLN A 46 2.95 1.98 -12.88
C GLN A 46 2.82 2.61 -11.50
N SER A 47 2.83 3.94 -11.43
CA SER A 47 2.77 4.70 -10.17
C SER A 47 1.47 4.46 -9.39
N ASP A 48 0.35 4.16 -10.05
CA ASP A 48 -0.92 3.83 -9.41
C ASP A 48 -0.87 2.50 -8.63
N CYS A 49 -0.08 1.53 -9.12
CA CYS A 49 0.19 0.27 -8.40
C CYS A 49 0.96 0.54 -7.11
N ALA A 50 2.03 1.34 -7.18
CA ALA A 50 2.82 1.73 -6.01
C ALA A 50 1.97 2.53 -5.00
N ALA A 51 1.16 3.49 -5.48
CA ALA A 51 0.26 4.27 -4.62
C ALA A 51 -0.78 3.39 -3.91
N ARG A 52 -1.37 2.40 -4.61
CA ARG A 52 -2.29 1.43 -4.01
C ARG A 52 -1.63 0.59 -2.94
N ASP A 53 -0.40 0.17 -3.16
CA ASP A 53 0.36 -0.61 -2.19
C ASP A 53 0.72 0.21 -0.95
N GLU A 54 1.15 1.46 -1.12
CA GLU A 54 1.40 2.37 0.00
C GLU A 54 0.13 2.66 0.81
N LEU A 55 -1.02 2.87 0.14
CA LEU A 55 -2.30 3.02 0.82
C LEU A 55 -2.69 1.79 1.64
N ARG A 56 -2.36 0.57 1.18
CA ARG A 56 -2.59 -0.66 1.94
C ARG A 56 -1.73 -0.70 3.19
N HIS A 57 -0.47 -0.32 3.08
CA HIS A 57 0.46 -0.28 4.21
C HIS A 57 0.13 0.78 5.26
N GLN A 58 -0.59 1.84 4.88
CA GLN A 58 -1.06 2.85 5.82
C GLN A 58 -2.31 2.45 6.58
N ARG A 59 -3.07 1.46 6.07
CA ARG A 59 -4.27 0.99 6.75
C ARG A 59 -3.89 0.18 7.99
N PRO A 60 -4.64 0.32 9.09
CA PRO A 60 -4.44 -0.55 10.24
C PRO A 60 -4.62 -2.01 9.80
N PRO A 61 -3.87 -2.95 10.40
CA PRO A 61 -4.13 -4.36 10.20
C PRO A 61 -5.61 -4.62 10.51
N GLN A 62 -6.29 -5.36 9.63
CA GLN A 62 -7.67 -5.77 9.90
C GLN A 62 -7.66 -6.56 11.21
N PRO A 63 -8.56 -6.26 12.16
CA PRO A 63 -8.66 -7.07 13.36
C PRO A 63 -8.94 -8.52 12.94
N GLU A 64 -8.16 -9.45 13.50
CA GLU A 64 -8.49 -10.87 13.42
C GLU A 64 -9.89 -11.03 13.99
N TYR A 65 -10.84 -11.39 13.13
CA TYR A 65 -12.20 -11.66 13.54
C TYR A 65 -12.15 -12.96 14.32
N GLU A 66 -12.06 -12.88 15.65
CA GLU A 66 -12.34 -14.01 16.54
C GLU A 66 -13.79 -14.41 16.26
N TYR A 67 -13.97 -15.49 15.49
CA TYR A 67 -15.27 -16.12 15.36
C TYR A 67 -15.69 -16.54 16.76
N PRO A 68 -16.85 -16.09 17.28
CA PRO A 68 -17.36 -16.64 18.52
C PRO A 68 -17.54 -18.14 18.28
N GLU A 69 -16.77 -18.96 19.00
CA GLU A 69 -16.96 -20.40 19.07
C GLU A 69 -18.43 -20.62 19.39
N GLU A 70 -19.16 -21.22 18.44
CA GLU A 70 -20.56 -21.53 18.61
C GLU A 70 -20.69 -22.38 19.88
N SER A 71 -21.17 -21.77 20.97
CA SER A 71 -21.53 -22.50 22.17
C SER A 71 -22.69 -23.40 21.78
N ASN A 72 -22.38 -24.62 21.39
CA ASN A 72 -23.35 -25.58 20.95
C ASN A 72 -24.19 -25.96 22.17
N GLY A 73 -25.35 -25.30 22.29
CA GLY A 73 -26.36 -25.57 23.29
C GLY A 73 -26.90 -26.98 23.07
N GLY A 74 -26.36 -27.94 23.82
CA GLY A 74 -26.92 -29.28 23.97
C GLY A 74 -27.67 -29.37 25.30
N HIS A 75 -28.88 -28.83 25.33
CA HIS A 75 -29.90 -29.15 26.33
C HIS A 75 -30.21 -30.65 26.21
N HIS A 76 -30.06 -31.45 27.27
CA HIS A 76 -30.79 -32.70 27.38
C HIS A 76 -31.12 -32.99 28.85
N GLU A 77 -32.38 -32.75 29.19
CA GLU A 77 -33.04 -33.21 30.40
C GLU A 77 -33.14 -34.75 30.40
N GLY A 78 -33.27 -35.34 31.59
CA GLY A 78 -33.59 -36.77 31.77
C GLY A 78 -33.07 -37.34 33.07
#